data_AF-Q9W5U9-F1
#
_entry.id   AF-Q9W5U9-F1
#
_cell.length_a   1.000
_cell.length_b   1.000
_cell.length_c   1.000
_cell.angle_alpha   90.00
_cell.angle_beta   90.00
_cell.angle_gamma   90.00
#
_symmetry.space_group_name_H-M   'P 1'
#
loop_
_entity.id
_entity.type
_entity.pdbx_description
1 polymer ?
#
loop_
_entity_poly.entity_id
_entity_poly.type
_entity_poly.pdbx_seq_one_letter_code
_entity_poly.pdbx_strand_id
1 'polypeptide(L)'
;MPNIVALKLSASYPLMPGHKDEGNILALDQLALQQQISANFIFHAISNYKKTPSERKTLVFIAKKWLHIQMLWREFRLRDKQIRRLGHKDARVLEHGYFQQELFELVHEKYMVVRGFLSRDKRNLLAGQPATRP
;
A
#
# COMPACT_ATOMS: atom_id res chain seq x y z
N MET A 1 -2.88 7.75 -17.51
CA MET A 1 -1.54 8.27 -17.18
C MET A 1 -0.64 7.08 -16.83
N PRO A 2 0.45 6.79 -17.56
CA PRO A 2 1.39 5.78 -17.10
C PRO A 2 2.07 6.27 -15.81
N ASN A 3 2.19 5.37 -14.84
CA ASN A 3 2.66 5.66 -13.49
C ASN A 3 4.14 6.09 -13.52
N ILE A 4 4.39 7.40 -13.48
CA ILE A 4 5.73 8.01 -13.42
C ILE A 4 6.57 7.41 -12.28
N VAL A 5 5.94 6.95 -11.20
CA VAL A 5 6.61 6.34 -10.05
C VAL A 5 7.24 4.99 -10.40
N ALA A 6 6.61 4.20 -11.28
CA ALA A 6 7.15 2.89 -11.69
C ALA A 6 8.43 3.04 -12.53
N LEU A 7 8.51 4.11 -13.34
CA LEU A 7 9.71 4.39 -14.14
C LEU A 7 10.87 4.89 -13.28
N LYS A 8 10.59 5.66 -12.21
CA LYS A 8 11.65 6.21 -11.35
C LYS A 8 12.42 5.11 -10.57
N LEU A 9 11.79 3.97 -10.30
CA LEU A 9 12.40 2.85 -9.57
C LEU A 9 13.16 1.85 -10.46
N SER A 10 12.96 1.85 -11.79
CA SER A 10 13.60 0.88 -12.68
C SER A 10 15.04 1.26 -13.09
N ALA A 11 15.50 2.46 -12.74
CA ALA A 11 16.78 3.01 -13.21
C ALA A 11 17.96 2.71 -12.27
N SER A 12 17.97 1.57 -11.58
CA SER A 12 19.10 1.16 -10.73
C SER A 12 20.17 0.43 -11.54
N TYR A 13 21.24 1.19 -11.83
CA TYR A 13 22.53 0.88 -12.47
C TYR A 13 23.48 0.08 -11.53
N PRO A 14 24.68 -0.39 -11.99
CA PRO A 14 25.20 -1.72 -11.66
C PRO A 14 26.00 -1.83 -10.35
N LEU A 15 26.02 -3.08 -9.85
CA LEU A 15 26.54 -3.55 -8.57
C LEU A 15 28.06 -3.34 -8.41
N MET A 16 28.47 -2.64 -7.35
CA MET A 16 29.83 -2.68 -6.82
C MET A 16 29.80 -3.31 -5.41
N PRO A 17 30.74 -4.21 -5.05
CA PRO A 17 30.66 -4.97 -3.81
C PRO A 17 31.06 -4.11 -2.59
N GLY A 18 30.08 -3.45 -1.97
CA GLY A 18 30.16 -2.72 -0.70
C GLY A 18 29.13 -3.25 0.31
N HIS A 19 29.33 -4.50 0.71
CA HIS A 19 28.44 -5.42 1.44
C HIS A 19 27.76 -4.90 2.73
N LYS A 20 26.48 -4.53 2.62
CA LYS A 20 25.33 -4.72 3.55
C LYS A 20 24.35 -3.55 3.44
N ASP A 21 24.89 -2.34 3.29
CA ASP A 21 24.08 -1.11 3.23
C ASP A 21 23.33 -1.00 1.90
N GLU A 22 23.97 -1.35 0.78
CA GLU A 22 23.28 -1.44 -0.52
C GLU A 22 22.16 -2.49 -0.51
N GLY A 23 22.40 -3.62 0.14
CA GLY A 23 21.37 -4.66 0.30
C GLY A 23 20.16 -4.18 1.10
N ASN A 24 20.38 -3.30 2.09
CA ASN A 24 19.29 -2.69 2.86
C ASN A 24 18.51 -1.67 2.02
N ILE A 25 19.18 -0.87 1.19
CA ILE A 25 18.54 0.10 0.28
C ILE A 25 17.72 -0.65 -0.78
N LEU A 26 18.28 -1.68 -1.42
CA LEU A 26 17.56 -2.53 -2.38
C LEU A 26 16.34 -3.20 -1.73
N ALA A 27 16.44 -3.63 -0.47
CA ALA A 27 15.30 -4.16 0.26
C ALA A 27 14.22 -3.10 0.53
N LEU A 28 14.60 -1.84 0.83
CA LEU A 28 13.64 -0.74 0.92
C LEU A 28 12.92 -0.50 -0.41
N ASP A 29 13.65 -0.47 -1.51
CA ASP A 29 13.07 -0.28 -2.85
C ASP A 29 12.10 -1.40 -3.22
N GLN A 30 12.45 -2.65 -2.89
CA GLN A 30 11.56 -3.79 -3.09
C GLN A 30 10.29 -3.69 -2.24
N LEU A 31 10.40 -3.32 -0.97
CA LEU A 31 9.24 -3.11 -0.09
C LEU A 31 8.36 -1.95 -0.58
N ALA A 32 8.97 -0.85 -1.00
CA ALA A 32 8.29 0.31 -1.58
C ALA A 32 7.50 -0.07 -2.85
N LEU A 33 8.12 -0.84 -3.75
CA LEU A 33 7.49 -1.34 -4.96
C LEU A 33 6.32 -2.29 -4.64
N GLN A 34 6.51 -3.22 -3.69
CA GLN A 34 5.45 -4.15 -3.27
C GLN A 34 4.26 -3.42 -2.62
N GLN A 35 4.52 -2.37 -1.84
CA GLN A 35 3.49 -1.49 -1.29
C GLN A 35 2.72 -0.78 -2.41
N GLN A 36 3.42 -0.19 -3.38
CA GLN A 36 2.80 0.48 -4.53
C GLN A 36 1.92 -0.48 -5.36
N ILE A 37 2.42 -1.69 -5.66
CA ILE A 37 1.65 -2.71 -6.39
C ILE A 37 0.40 -3.10 -5.60
N SER A 38 0.55 -3.35 -4.30
CA SER A 38 -0.59 -3.71 -3.44
C SER A 38 -1.60 -2.57 -3.30
N ALA A 39 -1.13 -1.32 -3.19
CA ALA A 39 -1.95 -0.12 -3.15
C ALA A 39 -2.77 0.04 -4.44
N ASN A 40 -2.14 -0.14 -5.60
CA ASN A 40 -2.83 -0.09 -6.89
C ASN A 40 -3.95 -1.13 -6.98
N PHE A 41 -3.73 -2.36 -6.49
CA PHE A 41 -4.81 -3.37 -6.42
C PHE A 41 -5.99 -2.92 -5.55
N ILE A 42 -5.71 -2.28 -4.40
CA ILE A 42 -6.76 -1.73 -3.55
C ILE A 42 -7.49 -0.61 -4.27
N PHE A 43 -6.78 0.38 -4.82
CA PHE A 43 -7.41 1.51 -5.52
C PHE A 43 -8.27 1.06 -6.70
N HIS A 44 -7.79 0.10 -7.50
CA HIS A 44 -8.58 -0.48 -8.59
C HIS A 44 -9.81 -1.24 -8.08
N ALA A 45 -9.68 -2.01 -6.99
CA ALA A 45 -10.81 -2.74 -6.41
C ALA A 45 -11.88 -1.78 -5.83
N ILE A 46 -11.45 -0.67 -5.24
CA ILE A 46 -12.34 0.38 -4.72
C ILE A 46 -13.03 1.12 -5.85
N SER A 47 -12.27 1.55 -6.87
CA SER A 47 -12.83 2.31 -7.99
C SER A 47 -13.83 1.51 -8.82
N ASN A 48 -13.66 0.19 -8.91
CA ASN A 48 -14.55 -0.71 -9.64
C ASN A 48 -15.65 -1.32 -8.76
N TYR A 49 -15.78 -0.90 -7.50
CA TYR A 49 -16.80 -1.39 -6.58
C TYR A 49 -18.20 -1.04 -7.12
N LYS A 50 -19.09 -2.05 -7.23
CA LYS A 50 -20.46 -1.95 -7.78
C LYS A 50 -21.41 -2.77 -6.91
N LYS A 51 -22.32 -2.11 -6.17
CA LYS A 51 -23.26 -2.68 -5.17
C LYS A 51 -23.92 -4.00 -5.63
N THR A 52 -23.26 -5.14 -5.44
CA THR A 52 -23.65 -6.47 -5.96
C THR A 52 -23.23 -7.58 -5.01
N PRO A 53 -23.92 -8.74 -4.96
CA PRO A 53 -23.57 -9.83 -4.03
C PRO A 53 -22.14 -10.37 -4.18
N SER A 54 -21.56 -10.29 -5.38
CA SER A 54 -20.15 -10.64 -5.65
C SER A 54 -19.14 -9.78 -4.89
N GLU A 55 -19.54 -8.62 -4.39
CA GLU A 55 -18.65 -7.67 -3.71
C GLU A 55 -18.16 -8.13 -2.35
N ARG A 56 -18.85 -9.06 -1.68
CA ARG A 56 -18.31 -9.63 -0.44
C ARG A 56 -16.92 -10.22 -0.69
N LYS A 57 -16.67 -10.79 -1.88
CA LYS A 57 -15.35 -11.26 -2.29
C LYS A 57 -14.37 -10.11 -2.54
N THR A 58 -14.80 -9.03 -3.20
CA THR A 58 -13.98 -7.82 -3.42
C THR A 58 -13.55 -7.18 -2.10
N LEU A 59 -14.46 -7.07 -1.12
CA LEU A 59 -14.16 -6.50 0.19
C LEU A 59 -13.19 -7.38 0.99
N VAL A 60 -13.38 -8.71 0.94
CA VAL A 60 -12.41 -9.66 1.52
C VAL A 60 -11.06 -9.56 0.83
N PHE A 61 -11.02 -9.38 -0.49
CA PHE A 61 -9.80 -9.15 -1.24
C PHE A 61 -9.10 -7.85 -0.81
N ILE A 62 -9.84 -6.73 -0.71
CA ILE A 62 -9.33 -5.44 -0.22
C ILE A 62 -8.77 -5.59 1.21
N ALA A 63 -9.49 -6.26 2.11
CA ALA A 63 -9.04 -6.47 3.48
C ALA A 63 -7.75 -7.30 3.56
N LYS A 64 -7.61 -8.35 2.74
CA LYS A 64 -6.38 -9.15 2.65
C LYS A 64 -5.21 -8.30 2.11
N LYS A 65 -5.44 -7.49 1.07
CA LYS A 65 -4.41 -6.59 0.53
C LYS A 65 -4.02 -5.49 1.51
N TRP A 66 -4.97 -4.97 2.27
CA TRP A 66 -4.70 -4.00 3.33
C TRP A 66 -3.80 -4.58 4.42
N LEU A 67 -4.11 -5.78 4.92
CA LEU A 67 -3.25 -6.47 5.88
C LEU A 67 -1.84 -6.69 5.34
N HIS A 68 -1.71 -7.05 4.06
CA HIS A 68 -0.41 -7.20 3.40
C HIS A 68 0.37 -5.87 3.41
N ILE A 69 -0.26 -4.75 3.04
CA ILE A 69 0.38 -3.42 3.10
C ILE A 69 0.80 -3.07 4.53
N GLN A 70 -0.03 -3.36 5.55
CA GLN A 70 0.35 -3.10 6.94
C GLN A 70 1.62 -3.87 7.36
N MET A 71 1.77 -5.11 6.90
CA MET A 71 2.97 -5.91 7.18
C MET A 71 4.19 -5.35 6.46
N LEU A 72 4.06 -5.00 5.18
CA LEU A 72 5.13 -4.38 4.39
C LEU A 72 5.57 -3.05 4.98
N TRP A 73 4.60 -2.22 5.39
CA TRP A 73 4.85 -0.93 6.01
C TRP A 73 5.62 -1.05 7.33
N ARG A 74 5.27 -2.04 8.16
CA ARG A 74 6.00 -2.33 9.39
C ARG A 74 7.46 -2.67 9.10
N GLU A 75 7.70 -3.52 8.10
CA GLU A 75 9.06 -3.91 7.71
C GLU A 75 9.84 -2.74 7.11
N PHE A 76 9.22 -1.95 6.24
CA PHE A 76 9.80 -0.76 5.64
C PHE A 76 10.29 0.21 6.73
N ARG A 77 9.43 0.52 7.70
CA ARG A 77 9.77 1.42 8.82
C ARG A 77 10.93 0.90 9.67
N LEU A 78 11.02 -0.41 9.89
CA LEU A 78 12.12 -1.02 10.64
C LEU A 78 13.46 -0.87 9.89
N ARG A 79 13.48 -1.19 8.58
CA ARG A 79 14.68 -1.07 7.74
C ARG A 79 15.11 0.37 7.54
N ASP A 80 14.16 1.27 7.29
CA ASP A 80 14.38 2.71 7.14
C ASP A 80 14.97 3.31 8.44
N LYS A 81 14.48 2.89 9.60
CA LYS A 81 15.09 3.24 10.90
C LYS A 81 16.51 2.68 11.06
N GLN A 82 16.80 1.46 10.59
CA GLN A 82 18.14 0.88 10.65
C GLN A 82 19.12 1.64 9.76
N ILE A 83 18.75 1.94 8.52
CA ILE A 83 19.59 2.71 7.58
C ILE A 83 19.91 4.09 8.14
N ARG A 84 18.91 4.80 8.70
CA ARG A 84 19.15 6.09 9.36
C ARG A 84 20.07 5.99 10.57
N ARG A 85 19.98 4.92 11.36
CA ARG A 85 20.88 4.68 12.51
C ARG A 85 22.31 4.42 12.09
N LEU A 86 22.53 3.78 10.94
CA LEU A 86 23.86 3.54 10.37
C LEU A 86 24.50 4.83 9.81
N GLY A 87 23.84 5.98 9.94
CA GLY A 87 24.39 7.27 9.51
C GLY A 87 24.25 7.53 8.01
N HIS A 88 23.46 6.71 7.31
CA HIS A 88 23.19 6.92 5.89
C HIS A 88 22.25 8.11 5.71
N LYS A 89 22.80 9.24 5.26
CA LYS A 89 22.10 10.53 5.06
C LYS A 89 21.82 10.81 3.58
N ASP A 90 21.78 9.79 2.73
CA ASP A 90 21.42 9.99 1.33
C ASP A 90 20.02 10.61 1.24
N ALA A 91 19.93 11.73 0.52
CA ALA A 91 18.68 12.44 0.24
C ALA A 91 17.64 11.51 -0.37
N ARG A 92 18.06 10.53 -1.18
CA ARG A 92 17.17 9.52 -1.76
C ARG A 92 16.46 8.74 -0.66
N VAL A 93 17.18 8.22 0.33
CA VAL A 93 16.57 7.44 1.43
C VAL A 93 15.56 8.28 2.21
N LEU A 94 15.83 9.57 2.41
CA LEU A 94 14.88 10.48 3.05
C LEU A 94 13.60 10.68 2.20
N GLU A 95 13.75 10.91 0.90
CA GLU A 95 12.62 11.00 -0.05
C GLU A 95 11.79 9.70 -0.06
N HIS A 96 12.45 8.54 -0.10
CA HIS A 96 11.78 7.24 -0.08
C HIS A 96 10.90 7.08 1.18
N GLY A 97 11.41 7.49 2.34
CA GLY A 97 10.66 7.45 3.59
C GLY A 97 9.39 8.32 3.55
N TYR A 98 9.49 9.52 2.98
CA TYR A 98 8.36 10.44 2.84
C TYR A 98 7.29 9.91 1.88
N PHE A 99 7.68 9.50 0.66
CA PHE A 99 6.72 8.99 -0.33
C PHE A 99 5.99 7.73 0.15
N GLN A 100 6.68 6.84 0.86
CA GLN A 100 6.03 5.63 1.40
C GLN A 100 5.09 5.94 2.56
N GLN A 101 5.39 6.95 3.37
CA GLN A 101 4.46 7.44 4.39
C GLN A 101 3.18 7.98 3.74
N GLU A 102 3.32 8.86 2.75
CA GLU A 102 2.19 9.45 2.02
C GLU A 102 1.33 8.37 1.34
N LEU A 103 1.97 7.40 0.68
CA LEU A 103 1.28 6.26 0.07
C LEU A 103 0.50 5.46 1.12
N PHE A 104 1.13 5.13 2.25
CA PHE A 104 0.50 4.35 3.31
C PHE A 104 -0.73 5.08 3.88
N GLU A 105 -0.61 6.38 4.16
CA GLU A 105 -1.70 7.22 4.66
C GLU A 105 -2.85 7.32 3.67
N LEU A 106 -2.55 7.51 2.39
CA LEU A 106 -3.56 7.56 1.33
C LEU A 106 -4.33 6.22 1.23
N VAL A 107 -3.62 5.09 1.22
CA VAL A 107 -4.28 3.77 1.21
C VAL A 107 -5.12 3.58 2.46
N HIS A 108 -4.61 3.97 3.64
CA HIS A 108 -5.33 3.87 4.90
C HIS A 108 -6.65 4.64 4.86
N GLU A 109 -6.63 5.90 4.41
CA GLU A 109 -7.82 6.74 4.25
C GLU A 109 -8.86 6.04 3.36
N LYS A 110 -8.46 5.61 2.16
CA LYS A 110 -9.37 4.93 1.22
C LYS A 110 -9.90 3.62 1.77
N TYR A 111 -9.07 2.85 2.46
CA TYR A 111 -9.49 1.61 3.11
C TYR A 111 -10.54 1.87 4.21
N MET A 112 -10.36 2.92 5.01
CA MET A 112 -11.31 3.26 6.09
C MET A 112 -12.68 3.66 5.54
N VAL A 113 -12.72 4.37 4.41
CA VAL A 113 -13.98 4.66 3.69
C VAL A 113 -14.69 3.38 3.28
N VAL A 114 -13.96 2.43 2.69
CA VAL A 114 -14.51 1.13 2.24
C VAL A 114 -15.00 0.28 3.40
N ARG A 115 -14.23 0.26 4.50
CA ARG A 115 -14.61 -0.43 5.73
C ARG A 115 -15.88 0.16 6.35
N GLY A 116 -16.10 1.47 6.18
CA GLY A 116 -17.36 2.13 6.51
C GLY A 116 -18.56 1.57 5.76
N PHE A 117 -18.43 1.34 4.44
CA PHE A 117 -19.47 0.70 3.63
C PHE A 117 -19.80 -0.72 4.12
N LEU A 118 -18.78 -1.53 4.43
CA LEU A 118 -18.98 -2.86 5.04
C LEU A 118 -19.81 -2.83 6.32
N SER A 119 -19.52 -1.88 7.21
CA SER A 119 -20.25 -1.72 8.47
C SER A 119 -21.70 -1.30 8.23
N ARG A 120 -21.96 -0.46 7.22
CA ARG A 120 -23.30 -0.04 6.84
C ARG A 120 -24.09 -1.15 6.16
N ASP A 121 -23.48 -1.85 5.20
CA ASP A 121 -24.13 -2.96 4.48
C ASP A 121 -24.47 -4.12 5.42
N LYS A 122 -23.57 -4.47 6.36
CA LYS A 122 -23.87 -5.46 7.41
C LYS A 122 -25.06 -5.03 8.27
N ARG A 123 -25.16 -3.74 8.63
CA ARG A 123 -26.30 -3.19 9.39
C ARG A 123 -27.60 -3.25 8.58
N ASN A 124 -27.58 -2.86 7.31
CA ASN A 124 -28.75 -2.90 6.44
C ASN A 124 -29.27 -4.34 6.24
N LEU A 125 -28.37 -5.30 6.04
CA LEU A 125 -28.70 -6.72 5.92
C LEU A 125 -29.32 -7.29 7.21
N LEU A 126 -28.77 -6.94 8.38
CA LEU A 126 -29.32 -7.37 9.68
C LEU A 126 -30.66 -6.69 10.00
N ALA A 127 -30.86 -5.46 9.55
CA ALA A 127 -32.11 -4.72 9.74
C ALA A 127 -33.23 -5.16 8.78
N GLY A 128 -32.97 -6.09 7.85
CA GLY A 128 -33.95 -6.52 6.86
C GLY A 128 -34.38 -5.43 5.88
N GLN A 129 -33.69 -4.28 5.83
CA GLN A 129 -34.01 -3.25 4.86
C GLN A 129 -33.48 -3.68 3.48
N PRO A 130 -34.33 -3.84 2.45
CA PRO A 130 -33.83 -4.04 1.10
C PRO A 130 -32.98 -2.83 0.74
N ALA A 131 -31.77 -3.07 0.22
CA ALA A 131 -30.90 -2.02 -0.27
C ALA A 131 -31.68 -1.19 -1.30
N THR A 132 -32.18 -0.03 -0.88
CA THR A 132 -32.94 0.87 -1.74
C THR A 132 -32.01 1.33 -2.85
N ARG A 133 -32.25 0.81 -4.05
CA ARG A 133 -31.66 1.29 -5.30
C ARG A 133 -32.28 2.66 -5.62
N PRO A 134 -31.48 3.70 -5.89
CA PRO A 134 -31.88 4.66 -6.92
C PRO A 134 -31.76 4.02 -8.31
#